data_AF-A0A410WWH7-F1
#
_entry.id   AF-A0A410WWH7-F1
#
_cell.length_a   1.000
_cell.length_b   1.000
_cell.length_c   1.000
_cell.angle_alpha   90.00
_cell.angle_beta   90.00
_cell.angle_gamma   90.00
#
_symmetry.space_group_name_H-M   'P 1'
#
loop_
_entity.id
_entity.type
_entity.pdbx_description
1 polymer ?
#
loop_
_entity_poly.entity_id
_entity_poly.type
_entity_poly.pdbx_seq_one_letter_code
_entity_poly.pdbx_strand_id
1 'polypeptide(L)' 'MSDSGYRIKCIRKENNLNQSQFAKSMGISQGNLSEIEMGNSNLRR' A
#
# COMPACT_ATOMS: atom_id res chain seq x y z
N MET A 1 -1.39 4.13 13.87
CA MET A 1 -1.54 3.13 12.80
C MET A 1 -2.57 3.68 11.85
N SER A 2 -2.16 4.26 10.73
CA SER A 2 -3.09 4.75 9.71
C SER A 2 -3.75 3.53 9.09
N ASP A 3 -4.95 3.16 9.57
CA ASP A 3 -5.66 1.92 9.23
C ASP A 3 -5.74 1.63 7.73
N SER A 4 -5.83 2.68 6.91
CA SER A 4 -6.03 2.57 5.46
C SER A 4 -4.86 1.92 4.72
N GLY A 5 -3.61 2.31 5.02
CA GLY A 5 -2.42 1.76 4.36
C GLY A 5 -2.18 0.30 4.74
N TYR A 6 -2.44 -0.04 6.00
CA TYR A 6 -2.35 -1.41 6.50
C TYR A 6 -3.40 -2.33 5.84
N ARG A 7 -4.66 -1.87 5.72
CA ARG A 7 -5.72 -2.63 5.02
C ARG A 7 -5.37 -2.91 3.57
N ILE A 8 -4.85 -1.91 2.86
CA ILE A 8 -4.39 -2.05 1.46
C ILE A 8 -3.31 -3.12 1.35
N LYS A 9 -2.35 -3.13 2.29
CA LYS A 9 -1.30 -4.15 2.36
C LYS A 9 -1.85 -5.55 2.65
N CYS A 10 -2.86 -5.68 3.51
CA CYS A 10 -3.51 -6.96 3.79
C CYS A 10 -4.23 -7.50 2.55
N ILE A 11 -5.05 -6.68 1.89
CA ILE A 11 -5.76 -7.06 0.65
C ILE A 11 -4.76 -7.54 -0.41
N ARG A 12 -3.64 -6.82 -0.59
CA ARG A 12 -2.60 -7.23 -1.54
C ARG A 12 -2.05 -8.63 -1.22
N LYS A 13 -1.77 -8.89 0.06
CA LYS A 13 -1.23 -10.19 0.52
C LYS A 13 -2.26 -11.31 0.40
N GLU A 14 -3.52 -11.06 0.72
CA GLU A 14 -4.61 -12.03 0.55
C GLU A 14 -4.78 -12.45 -0.92
N ASN A 15 -4.53 -11.52 -1.84
CA ASN A 15 -4.56 -11.78 -3.28
C ASN A 15 -3.24 -12.36 -3.83
N ASN A 16 -2.24 -12.63 -2.97
CA ASN A 16 -0.90 -13.11 -3.38
C ASN A 16 -0.21 -12.22 -4.43
N LEU A 17 -0.51 -10.92 -4.44
CA LEU A 17 0.06 -9.98 -5.40
C LEU A 17 1.32 -9.32 -4.83
N ASN A 18 2.32 -9.11 -5.69
CA ASN A 18 3.42 -8.22 -5.36
C ASN A 18 3.00 -6.75 -5.54
N GLN A 19 3.77 -5.82 -4.99
CA GLN A 19 3.43 -4.39 -5.05
C GLN A 19 3.30 -3.88 -6.48
N SER A 20 4.16 -4.31 -7.41
CA SER A 20 4.10 -3.87 -8.81
C SER A 20 2.82 -4.35 -9.51
N GLN A 21 2.40 -5.59 -9.29
CA GLN A 21 1.17 -6.15 -9.84
C GLN A 21 -0.06 -5.44 -9.29
N PHE A 22 -0.09 -5.19 -7.99
CA PHE A 22 -1.20 -4.53 -7.32
C PHE A 22 -1.28 -3.03 -7.65
N ALA A 23 -0.13 -2.36 -7.78
CA ALA A 23 -0.05 -0.98 -8.26
C ALA A 23 -0.56 -0.87 -9.70
N LYS A 24 -0.16 -1.82 -10.56
CA LYS A 24 -0.64 -1.90 -11.95
C LYS A 24 -2.16 -2.12 -12.02
N SER A 25 -2.74 -2.96 -11.16
CA SER A 25 -4.19 -3.14 -11.11
C SER A 25 -4.94 -1.91 -10.60
N MET A 26 -4.30 -1.07 -9.78
CA MET A 26 -4.84 0.20 -9.31
C MET A 26 -4.54 1.39 -10.24
N GLY A 27 -3.78 1.18 -11.32
CA GLY A 27 -3.38 2.26 -12.24
C GLY A 27 -2.41 3.28 -11.62
N ILE A 28 -1.69 2.90 -10.57
CA ILE A 28 -0.73 3.76 -9.87
C ILE A 28 0.70 3.23 -10.03
N SER A 29 1.69 4.04 -9.71
CA SER A 29 3.08 3.60 -9.65
C SER A 29 3.32 2.70 -8.43
N GLN A 30 4.30 1.79 -8.52
CA GLN A 30 4.70 0.96 -7.38
C GLN A 30 5.23 1.81 -6.21
N GLY A 31 5.89 2.95 -6.50
CA GLY A 31 6.32 3.92 -5.51
C GLY A 31 5.15 4.51 -4.72
N ASN A 32 4.10 4.97 -5.41
CA ASN A 32 2.90 5.50 -4.77
C ASN A 32 2.22 4.44 -3.89
N LEU A 33 2.12 3.19 -4.38
CA LEU A 33 1.59 2.10 -3.55
C LEU A 33 2.44 1.89 -2.30
N SER A 34 3.77 1.94 -2.42
CA SER A 34 4.67 1.81 -1.28
C SER A 34 4.49 2.94 -0.27
N GLU A 35 4.31 4.18 -0.73
CA GLU A 35 4.02 5.33 0.15
C GLU A 35 2.66 5.20 0.86
N ILE A 36 1.65 4.69 0.15
CA ILE A 36 0.32 4.39 0.71
C ILE A 36 0.42 3.28 1.77
N GLU A 37 1.12 2.18 1.48
CA GLU A 37 1.32 1.04 2.40
C GLU A 37 2.20 1.40 3.59
N MET A 38 3.20 2.27 3.41
CA MET A 38 4.00 2.85 4.49
C MET A 38 3.21 3.89 5.29
N GLY A 39 2.19 4.49 4.68
CA GLY A 39 1.24 5.38 5.32
C GLY A 39 1.93 6.42 6.18
N ASN A 40 2.93 7.12 5.63
CA ASN A 40 3.71 8.17 6.28
C ASN A 40 3.72 8.03 7.82
N SER A 41 4.47 7.06 8.32
CA SER A 41 4.62 6.69 9.74
C SER A 41 5.09 7.82 10.67
N ASN A 42 5.20 9.06 10.18
CA ASN A 42 5.76 10.22 10.85
C ASN A 42 4.82 11.43 11.00
N LEU A 43 3.49 11.28 10.84
CA LEU A 43 2.55 12.35 11.24
C LEU A 43 1.98 12.16 12.65
N ARG A 44 2.87 11.92 13.61
CA ARG A 44 2.68 12.22 15.04
C ARG A 44 3.99 12.76 15.60
N ARG A 45 4.30 14.02 15.28
CA ARG A 45 5.05 14.88 16.19
C ARG A 45 4.06 15.72 16.97
#